data_AF-A0A354IXL9-F1
#
_entry.id   AF-A0A354IXL9-F1
#
_cell.length_a   1.000
_cell.length_b   1.000
_cell.length_c   1.000
_cell.angle_alpha   90.00
_cell.angle_beta   90.00
_cell.angle_gamma   90.00
#
_symmetry.space_group_name_H-M   'P 1'
#
loop_
_entity.id
_entity.type
_entity.pdbx_description
1 polymer ?
#
loop_
_entity_poly.entity_id
_entity_poly.type
_entity_poly.pdbx_seq_one_letter_code
_entity_poly.pdbx_strand_id
1 'polypeptide(L)' 'MSDKPLTDLTFSSFELHPALQAGLEGAGFTRCTPIQALTLPVALPGGDVAGQAQTGTGKTLAFL' A
#
# COMPACT_ATOMS: atom_id res chain seq x y z
N MET A 1 19.38 0.97 6.77
CA MET A 1 17.96 1.30 6.51
C MET A 1 17.51 0.32 5.44
N SER A 2 16.54 -0.54 5.73
CA SER A 2 16.19 -1.65 4.82
C SER A 2 15.74 -1.12 3.46
N ASP A 3 16.44 -1.53 2.43
CA ASP A 3 16.09 -1.36 1.02
C ASP A 3 14.81 -2.19 0.78
N LYS A 4 13.66 -1.54 0.90
CA LYS A 4 12.36 -2.22 0.71
C LYS A 4 12.16 -2.37 -0.79
N PRO A 5 11.95 -3.59 -1.31
CA PRO A 5 11.58 -3.71 -2.71
C PRO A 5 10.26 -2.97 -2.91
N LEU A 6 10.27 -1.99 -3.82
CA LEU A 6 9.07 -1.29 -4.29
C LEU A 6 8.63 -1.93 -5.61
N THR A 7 7.32 -2.07 -5.82
CA THR A 7 6.76 -2.55 -7.08
C THR A 7 6.48 -1.37 -8.02
N ASP A 8 6.30 -1.60 -9.32
CA ASP A 8 5.95 -0.53 -10.28
C ASP A 8 4.54 0.04 -10.07
N LEU A 9 3.76 -0.55 -9.15
CA LEU A 9 2.44 -0.08 -8.79
C LEU A 9 2.55 1.14 -7.86
N THR A 10 1.80 2.19 -8.18
CA THR A 10 1.80 3.46 -7.45
C THR A 10 0.52 3.59 -6.63
N PHE A 11 0.56 4.33 -5.53
CA PHE A 11 -0.66 4.60 -4.77
C PHE A 11 -1.67 5.43 -5.56
N SER A 12 -1.20 6.28 -6.48
CA SER A 12 -2.04 7.10 -7.35
C SER A 12 -2.77 6.32 -8.44
N SER A 13 -2.43 5.05 -8.70
CA SER A 13 -3.20 4.20 -9.61
C SER A 13 -4.49 3.66 -9.01
N PHE A 14 -4.72 3.86 -7.71
CA PHE A 14 -5.94 3.45 -7.02
C PHE A 14 -6.90 4.63 -6.82
N GLU A 15 -8.20 4.34 -6.85
CA GLU A 15 -9.25 5.29 -6.49
C GLU A 15 -9.32 5.50 -4.97
N LEU A 16 -8.36 6.24 -4.44
CA LEU A 16 -8.27 6.59 -3.03
C LEU A 16 -8.92 7.95 -2.78
N HIS A 17 -9.47 8.15 -1.57
CA HIS A 17 -9.98 9.45 -1.16
C HIS A 17 -8.88 10.54 -1.28
N PRO A 18 -9.17 11.75 -1.78
CA PRO A 18 -8.15 12.77 -2.04
C PRO A 18 -7.28 13.12 -0.82
N ALA A 19 -7.88 13.13 0.38
CA ALA A 19 -7.14 13.37 1.63
C ALA A 19 -6.10 12.27 1.92
N LEU A 20 -6.40 11.01 1.56
CA LEU A 20 -5.47 9.89 1.72
C LEU A 20 -4.33 9.99 0.69
N GLN A 21 -4.63 10.32 -0.56
CA GLN A 21 -3.60 10.55 -1.58
C GLN A 21 -2.63 11.65 -1.15
N ALA A 22 -3.15 12.79 -0.69
CA ALA A 22 -2.33 13.89 -0.19
C ALA A 22 -1.47 13.49 1.03
N GLY A 23 -2.03 12.67 1.93
CA GLY A 23 -1.30 12.13 3.08
C GLY A 23 -0.15 11.19 2.67
N LEU A 24 -0.39 10.33 1.68
CA LEU A 24 0.61 9.41 1.13
C LEU A 24 1.74 10.18 0.45
N GLU A 25 1.42 11.18 -0.39
CA GLU A 25 2.41 12.05 -1.02
C GLU A 25 3.22 12.85 0.01
N GLY A 26 2.56 13.47 0.98
CA GLY A 26 3.22 14.26 2.04
C GLY A 26 4.15 13.41 2.92
N ALA A 27 3.85 12.12 3.08
CA ALA A 27 4.70 11.16 3.78
C ALA A 27 5.78 10.51 2.89
N GLY A 28 5.82 10.83 1.59
CA GLY A 28 6.78 10.28 0.63
C GLY A 28 6.47 8.85 0.16
N PHE A 29 5.24 8.36 0.34
CA PHE A 29 4.79 7.06 -0.15
C PHE A 29 4.25 7.16 -1.58
N THR A 30 5.09 6.87 -2.57
CA THR A 30 4.72 6.93 -3.99
C THR A 30 4.43 5.54 -4.59
N ARG A 31 5.26 4.56 -4.25
CA ARG A 31 5.17 3.18 -4.78
C ARG A 31 4.80 2.19 -3.68
N CYS A 32 4.07 1.16 -4.07
CA CYS A 32 3.65 0.09 -3.17
C CYS A 32 4.80 -0.87 -2.87
N THR A 33 4.82 -1.44 -1.67
CA THR A 33 5.59 -2.66 -1.38
C THR A 33 4.85 -3.89 -1.95
N PRO A 34 5.51 -5.05 -2.11
CA PRO A 34 4.88 -6.26 -2.62
C PRO A 34 3.59 -6.64 -1.90
N ILE A 35 3.57 -6.57 -0.56
CA ILE A 35 2.37 -6.91 0.21
C ILE A 35 1.23 -5.94 -0.09
N GLN A 36 1.51 -4.64 -0.18
CA GLN A 36 0.50 -3.61 -0.50
C GLN A 36 -0.04 -3.79 -1.92
N ALA A 37 0.84 -4.06 -2.90
CA ALA A 37 0.45 -4.27 -4.29
C ALA A 37 -0.43 -5.52 -4.48
N LEU A 38 -0.25 -6.54 -3.65
CA LEU A 38 -1.08 -7.75 -3.67
C LEU A 38 -2.42 -7.56 -2.96
N THR A 39 -2.46 -6.78 -1.87
CA THR A 39 -3.66 -6.69 -1.03
C THR A 39 -4.60 -5.56 -1.42
N LEU A 40 -4.08 -4.37 -1.81
CA LEU A 40 -4.91 -3.20 -2.12
C LEU A 40 -5.95 -3.44 -3.23
N PRO A 41 -5.63 -4.14 -4.34
CA PRO A 41 -6.64 -4.45 -5.37
C PRO A 41 -7.83 -5.29 -4.87
N VAL A 42 -7.64 -6.06 -3.80
CA VAL A 42 -8.68 -6.92 -3.19
C VAL A 42 -9.41 -6.18 -2.07
N ALA A 43 -8.67 -5.46 -1.23
CA ALA A 43 -9.22 -4.78 -0.06
C ALA A 43 -10.03 -3.53 -0.42
N LEU A 44 -9.60 -2.73 -1.40
CA LEU A 44 -10.27 -1.48 -1.75
C LEU A 44 -11.73 -1.66 -2.25
N PRO A 45 -12.06 -2.70 -3.05
CA PRO A 45 -13.44 -3.02 -3.38
C PRO A 45 -14.28 -3.62 -2.24
N GLY A 46 -13.71 -3.77 -1.03
CA GLY A 46 -14.38 -4.37 0.13
C GLY A 46 -14.21 -5.89 0.25
N GLY A 47 -13.23 -6.48 -0.43
CA GLY A 47 -12.92 -7.91 -0.31
C GLY A 47 -12.09 -8.23 0.93
N ASP A 48 -12.29 -9.44 1.46
CA ASP A 48 -11.50 -9.93 2.59
C ASP A 48 -10.09 -10.35 2.14
N VAL A 49 -9.10 -10.02 2.97
CA VAL A 49 -7.68 -10.32 2.70
C VAL A 49 -7.05 -11.00 3.91
N ALA A 50 -6.48 -12.18 3.69
CA ALA A 50 -5.60 -12.86 4.64
C ALA A 50 -4.14 -12.71 4.19
N GLY A 51 -3.36 -11.86 4.87
CA GLY A 51 -1.96 -11.59 4.54
C GLY A 51 -0.99 -12.07 5.60
N GLN A 52 -0.04 -12.93 5.23
CA GLN A 52 1.10 -13.31 6.08
C GLN A 52 2.35 -12.54 5.65
N ALA A 53 2.82 -11.61 6.48
CA ALA A 53 4.02 -10.84 6.20
C ALA A 53 4.76 -10.42 7.47
N GLN A 54 6.09 -10.41 7.43
CA GLN A 54 6.94 -9.98 8.55
C GLN A 54 6.75 -8.48 8.86
N THR A 55 7.07 -8.05 10.09
CA THR A 55 7.18 -6.62 10.41
C THR A 55 8.26 -5.95 9.55
N GLY A 56 7.99 -4.73 9.09
CA GLY A 56 8.87 -3.99 8.18
C GLY A 56 8.48 -4.09 6.69
N THR A 57 7.59 -4.99 6.31
CA THR A 57 7.15 -5.20 4.89
C THR A 57 6.17 -4.16 4.36
N GLY A 58 5.70 -3.22 5.20
CA GLY A 58 4.70 -2.23 4.82
C GLY A 58 3.25 -2.68 4.98
N LYS A 59 3.00 -3.88 5.54
CA LYS A 59 1.64 -4.40 5.75
C LYS A 59 0.69 -3.46 6.51
N THR A 60 1.19 -2.61 7.41
CA THR A 60 0.35 -1.66 8.16
C THR A 60 -0.41 -0.68 7.25
N LEU A 61 0.28 -0.09 6.26
CA LEU A 61 -0.34 0.80 5.27
C LEU A 61 -1.24 0.07 4.27
N ALA A 62 -1.24 -1.26 4.28
CA ALA A 62 -2.06 -2.06 3.38
C ALA A 62 -3.50 -2.26 3.92
N PHE A 63 -3.75 -1.91 5.18
CA PHE A 63 -5.04 -2.13 5.88
C PHE A 63 -5.55 -0.89 6.66
N LEU A 64 -4.84 0.23 6.59
CA LEU A 64 -5.27 1.53 7.17
C LEU A 64 -5.81 2.43 6.06
#